data_AF-A0A425W008-F1
#
_entry.id   AF-A0A425W008-F1
#
_cell.length_a   1.000
_cell.length_b   1.000
_cell.length_c   1.000
_cell.angle_alpha   90.00
_cell.angle_beta   90.00
_cell.angle_gamma   90.00
#
_symmetry.space_group_name_H-M   'P 1'
#
loop_
_entity.id
_entity.type
_entity.pdbx_description
1 polymer ?
#
loop_
_entity_poly.entity_id
_entity_poly.type
_entity_poly.pdbx_seq_one_letter_code
_entity_poly.pdbx_strand_id
1 'polypeptide(L)'
;MKTAKELENMFGISSERIREVDEKASRGELEGDAVSSVTGPGRPPMFEEPVQQVTFKESSEVVRAMDRRAKQLGIRRSDYLRRLVENDLNCML
;
A
#
# COMPACT_ATOMS: atom_id res chain seq x y z
N MET A 1 27.06 4.26 10.51
CA MET A 1 26.80 3.96 9.09
C MET A 1 27.34 2.57 8.82
N LYS A 2 26.58 1.69 8.16
CA LYS A 2 27.06 0.34 7.84
C LYS A 2 28.05 0.41 6.67
N THR A 3 29.05 -0.45 6.69
CA THR A 3 30.02 -0.62 5.59
C THR A 3 29.39 -1.40 4.43
N ALA A 4 29.97 -1.31 3.24
CA ALA A 4 29.50 -2.06 2.08
C ALA A 4 29.43 -3.58 2.35
N LYS A 5 30.47 -4.14 2.97
CA LYS A 5 30.55 -5.57 3.30
C LYS A 5 29.50 -6.02 4.32
N GLU A 6 29.13 -5.15 5.26
CA GLU A 6 28.03 -5.42 6.20
C GLU A 6 26.67 -5.46 5.51
N LEU A 7 26.48 -4.64 4.46
CA LEU A 7 25.24 -4.64 3.66
C LEU A 7 25.17 -5.91 2.79
N GLU A 8 26.27 -6.29 2.15
CA GLU A 8 26.33 -7.50 1.34
C GLU A 8 26.00 -8.76 2.17
N ASN A 9 26.58 -8.87 3.36
CA ASN A 9 26.28 -9.96 4.27
C ASN A 9 24.83 -9.93 4.77
N MET A 10 24.28 -8.75 5.03
CA MET A 10 22.91 -8.59 5.55
C MET A 10 21.85 -9.01 4.53
N PHE A 11 22.07 -8.70 3.26
CA PHE A 11 21.12 -8.97 2.18
C PHE A 11 21.47 -10.22 1.37
N GLY A 12 22.61 -10.86 1.66
CA GLY A 12 23.06 -12.07 0.98
C GLY A 12 23.36 -11.87 -0.51
N ILE A 13 23.72 -10.64 -0.92
CA ILE A 13 23.96 -10.27 -2.31
C ILE A 13 25.18 -9.35 -2.41
N SER A 14 26.11 -9.68 -3.32
CA SER A 14 27.31 -8.86 -3.53
C SER A 14 27.05 -7.68 -4.46
N SER A 15 27.91 -6.67 -4.39
CA SER A 15 27.87 -5.52 -5.30
C SER A 15 28.03 -5.92 -6.77
N GLU A 16 28.84 -6.93 -7.07
CA GLU A 16 29.01 -7.47 -8.43
C GLU A 16 27.72 -8.12 -8.92
N ARG A 17 27.02 -8.87 -8.07
CA ARG A 17 25.75 -9.50 -8.40
C ARG A 17 24.67 -8.46 -8.69
N ILE A 18 24.66 -7.35 -7.96
CA ILE A 18 23.74 -6.23 -8.22
C ILE A 18 23.98 -5.66 -9.62
N ARG A 19 25.25 -5.43 -9.99
CA ARG A 19 25.60 -4.91 -11.33
C ARG A 19 25.18 -5.86 -12.45
N GLU A 20 25.41 -7.15 -12.26
CA GLU A 20 25.00 -8.17 -13.23
C GLU A 20 23.48 -8.19 -13.44
N VAL A 21 22.71 -8.13 -12.35
CA VAL A 21 21.24 -8.09 -12.41
C VAL A 21 20.76 -6.81 -13.10
N ASP A 22 21.38 -5.67 -12.81
CA ASP A 22 21.05 -4.37 -13.43
C ASP A 22 21.31 -4.37 -14.95
N GLU A 23 22.43 -4.95 -15.39
CA GLU A 23 22.78 -5.05 -16.80
C GLU A 23 21.81 -5.97 -17.57
N LYS A 24 21.45 -7.12 -16.98
CA LYS A 24 20.45 -8.04 -17.55
C LYS A 24 19.06 -7.39 -17.62
N ALA A 25 18.62 -6.77 -16.54
CA ALA A 25 17.32 -6.09 -16.48
C ALA A 25 17.24 -4.95 -17.51
N SER A 26 18.33 -4.20 -17.72
CA SER A 26 18.41 -3.14 -18.72
C SER A 26 18.26 -3.64 -20.17
N ARG A 27 18.59 -4.91 -20.41
CA ARG A 27 18.34 -5.61 -21.69
C ARG A 27 16.99 -6.31 -21.76
N GLY A 28 16.18 -6.25 -20.70
CA GLY A 28 14.90 -6.94 -20.60
C GLY A 28 15.01 -8.41 -20.19
N GLU A 29 16.19 -8.87 -19.78
CA GLU A 29 16.41 -10.21 -19.22
C GLU A 29 16.08 -10.17 -17.72
N LEU A 30 14.85 -10.52 -17.36
CA LEU A 30 14.43 -10.60 -15.96
C LEU A 30 14.65 -12.03 -15.43
N GLU A 31 15.39 -12.14 -14.33
CA GLU A 31 15.66 -13.43 -13.70
C GLU A 31 14.42 -13.96 -12.94
N GLY A 32 14.16 -15.25 -13.09
CA GLY A 32 13.03 -15.95 -12.47
C GLY A 32 12.00 -16.44 -13.49
N ASP A 33 11.35 -17.54 -13.18
CA ASP A 33 10.25 -18.04 -14.00
C ASP A 33 9.02 -17.16 -13.80
N ALA A 34 8.34 -16.82 -14.89
CA ALA A 34 7.05 -16.16 -14.82
C ALA A 34 6.06 -17.11 -14.12
N VAL A 35 5.77 -16.84 -12.84
CA VAL A 35 4.87 -17.67 -12.03
C VAL A 35 3.43 -17.61 -12.58
N SER A 36 3.04 -16.46 -13.13
CA SER A 36 1.77 -16.26 -13.84
C SER A 36 1.75 -14.94 -14.58
N SER A 37 1.06 -14.88 -15.72
CA SER A 37 0.65 -13.63 -16.35
C SER A 37 -0.50 -13.00 -15.55
N VAL A 38 -0.28 -11.82 -14.99
CA VAL A 38 -1.36 -11.03 -14.36
C VAL A 38 -2.16 -10.36 -15.48
N THR A 39 -3.22 -11.02 -15.92
CA THR A 39 -4.11 -10.56 -17.02
C THR A 39 -5.37 -9.84 -16.53
N GLY A 40 -5.48 -9.54 -15.23
CA GLY A 40 -6.60 -8.82 -14.63
C GLY A 40 -6.24 -7.42 -14.11
N PRO A 41 -7.22 -6.53 -13.87
CA PRO A 41 -6.98 -5.23 -13.25
C PRO A 41 -6.50 -5.41 -11.81
N GLY A 42 -5.18 -5.26 -11.59
CA GLY A 42 -4.48 -5.22 -10.30
C GLY A 42 -5.20 -5.78 -9.05
N ARG A 43 -5.18 -5.00 -7.96
CA ARG A 43 -5.77 -5.36 -6.66
C ARG A 43 -7.28 -5.60 -6.82
N PRO A 44 -7.83 -6.73 -6.31
CA PRO A 44 -9.27 -6.97 -6.34
C PRO A 44 -10.07 -5.77 -5.81
N PRO A 45 -11.17 -5.40 -6.46
CA PRO A 45 -11.99 -4.27 -6.03
C PRO A 45 -12.57 -4.56 -4.63
N MET A 46 -12.66 -3.51 -3.80
CA MET A 46 -13.19 -3.62 -2.44
C MET A 46 -14.72 -3.85 -2.43
N PHE A 47 -15.41 -3.52 -3.52
CA PHE A 47 -16.86 -3.59 -3.66
C PHE A 47 -17.25 -4.16 -5.02
N GLU A 48 -18.44 -4.73 -5.12
CA GLU A 48 -19.01 -5.27 -6.37
C GLU A 48 -19.45 -4.15 -7.32
N GLU A 49 -19.87 -3.01 -6.77
CA GLU A 49 -20.30 -1.85 -7.54
C GLU A 49 -19.14 -0.88 -7.87
N PRO A 50 -19.21 -0.16 -9.00
CA PRO A 50 -18.27 0.91 -9.32
C PRO A 50 -18.24 1.97 -8.21
N VAL A 51 -17.06 2.22 -7.64
CA VAL A 51 -16.89 3.22 -6.58
C VAL A 51 -16.48 4.58 -7.13
N GLN A 52 -16.99 5.65 -6.49
CA GLN A 52 -16.52 7.02 -6.72
C GLN A 52 -15.62 7.47 -5.57
N GLN A 53 -14.53 8.18 -5.90
CA GLN A 53 -13.63 8.74 -4.90
C GLN A 53 -14.21 10.03 -4.31
N VAL A 54 -14.32 10.07 -2.99
CA VAL A 54 -14.66 11.28 -2.22
C VAL A 54 -13.44 11.69 -1.41
N THR A 55 -12.95 12.92 -1.60
CA THR A 55 -11.74 13.44 -0.91
C THR A 55 -11.90 14.90 -0.53
N PHE A 56 -11.32 15.28 0.61
CA PHE A 56 -11.23 16.66 1.08
C PHE A 56 -9.96 16.81 1.92
N LYS A 57 -9.45 18.04 2.02
CA LYS A 57 -8.29 18.36 2.87
C LYS A 57 -8.78 18.73 4.26
N GLU A 58 -8.07 18.25 5.27
CA GLU A 58 -8.32 18.57 6.68
C GLU A 58 -7.07 19.06 7.38
N SER A 59 -7.26 19.73 8.50
CA SER A 59 -6.15 20.12 9.36
C SER A 59 -5.48 18.90 9.99
N SER A 60 -4.17 19.00 10.24
CA SER A 60 -3.42 17.93 10.92
C SER A 60 -3.99 17.58 12.30
N GLU A 61 -4.59 18.56 12.99
CA GLU A 61 -5.22 18.34 14.29
C GLU A 61 -6.48 17.47 14.17
N VAL A 62 -7.33 17.78 13.18
CA VAL A 62 -8.55 17.03 12.90
C VAL A 62 -8.22 15.60 12.48
N VAL A 63 -7.22 15.42 11.61
CA VAL A 63 -6.75 14.09 11.20
C VAL A 63 -6.28 13.26 12.41
N ARG A 64 -5.51 13.86 13.33
CA ARG A 64 -5.08 13.17 14.56
C ARG A 64 -6.26 12.81 15.48
N ALA A 65 -7.28 13.66 15.54
CA ALA A 65 -8.50 13.35 16.30
C ALA A 65 -9.27 12.17 15.70
N MET A 66 -9.38 12.09 14.36
CA MET A 66 -9.95 10.95 13.66
C MET A 66 -9.16 9.66 13.94
N ASP A 67 -7.83 9.71 13.86
CA ASP A 67 -6.96 8.56 14.12
C ASP A 67 -7.11 8.05 15.56
N ARG A 68 -7.21 8.95 16.55
CA ARG A 68 -7.45 8.57 17.96
C ARG A 68 -8.80 7.86 18.12
N ARG A 69 -9.87 8.39 17.52
CA ARG A 69 -11.21 7.78 17.60
C ARG A 69 -11.25 6.42 16.90
N ALA A 70 -10.68 6.32 15.71
CA ALA A 70 -10.59 5.05 14.99
C ALA A 70 -9.82 4.00 15.81
N LYS A 71 -8.71 4.40 16.45
CA LYS A 71 -7.94 3.53 17.36
C LYS A 71 -8.75 3.09 18.57
N GLN A 72 -9.52 3.99 19.20
CA GLN A 72 -10.40 3.65 20.34
C GLN A 72 -11.46 2.61 19.95
N LEU A 73 -11.92 2.64 18.70
CA LEU A 73 -12.90 1.70 18.15
C LEU A 73 -12.26 0.41 17.58
N GLY A 74 -10.93 0.30 17.56
CA GLY A 74 -10.22 -0.85 16.99
C GLY A 74 -10.34 -0.97 15.47
N ILE A 75 -10.64 0.12 14.76
CA ILE A 75 -10.85 0.15 13.31
C ILE A 75 -9.88 1.12 12.60
N ARG A 76 -9.80 1.05 11.27
CA ARG A 76 -9.02 2.01 10.48
C ARG A 76 -9.75 3.35 10.37
N ARG A 77 -9.01 4.45 10.12
CA ARG A 77 -9.60 5.78 9.89
C ARG A 77 -10.64 5.77 8.77
N SER A 78 -10.38 5.05 7.68
CA SER A 78 -11.32 4.91 6.55
C SER A 78 -12.65 4.30 6.99
N ASP A 79 -12.61 3.29 7.86
CA ASP A 79 -13.81 2.58 8.31
C ASP A 79 -14.57 3.41 9.36
N TYR A 80 -13.84 4.17 10.18
CA TYR A 80 -14.45 5.19 11.05
C TYR A 80 -15.23 6.23 10.25
N LEU A 81 -14.64 6.80 9.20
CA LEU A 81 -15.32 7.79 8.35
C LEU A 81 -16.51 7.18 7.59
N ARG A 82 -16.34 5.97 7.04
CA ARG A 82 -17.43 5.27 6.36
C ARG A 82 -18.61 5.03 7.30
N ARG A 83 -18.34 4.57 8.52
CA ARG A 83 -19.39 4.32 9.53
C ARG A 83 -20.11 5.60 9.96
N LEU A 84 -19.43 6.75 10.00
CA LEU A 84 -20.11 8.03 10.27
C LEU A 84 -21.12 8.36 9.17
N VAL A 85 -20.73 8.21 7.90
CA VAL A 85 -21.62 8.44 6.75
C VAL A 85 -22.76 7.44 6.74
N GLU A 86 -22.48 6.14 6.92
CA GLU A 86 -23.51 5.10 6.98
C GLU A 86 -24.50 5.35 8.12
N ASN A 87 -24.02 5.69 9.31
CA ASN A 87 -24.90 6.01 10.44
C ASN A 87 -25.79 7.23 10.15
N ASP A 88 -25.23 8.28 9.55
CA ASP A 88 -26.00 9.48 9.18
C ASP A 88 -27.09 9.14 8.17
N LEU A 89 -26.74 8.46 7.09
CA LEU A 89 -27.68 8.09 6.02
C LEU A 89 -28.76 7.10 6.50
N ASN A 90 -28.42 6.19 7.42
CA ASN A 90 -29.37 5.21 7.97
C ASN A 90 -30.31 5.81 9.04
N CYS A 91 -29.97 6.96 9.64
CA CYS A 91 -30.84 7.67 10.57
C CYS A 91 -31.90 8.54 9.88
N MET A 92 -31.83 8.69 8.55
CA MET A 92 -32.77 9.49 7.75
C MET A 92 -33.86 8.66 7.04
N LEU A 93 -33.94 7.35 7.33
CA LEU A 93 -35.01 6.43 6.90
C LEU A 93 -35.88 6.03 8.10
#